data_AF-A0A926WKV4-F1
#
_entry.id   AF-A0A926WKV4-F1
#
_cell.length_a   1.000
_cell.length_b   1.000
_cell.length_c   1.000
_cell.angle_alpha   90.00
_cell.angle_beta   90.00
_cell.angle_gamma   90.00
#
_symmetry.space_group_name_H-M   'P 1'
#
loop_
_entity.id
_entity.type
_entity.pdbx_description
1 polymer ?
#
loop_
_entity_poly.entity_id
_entity_poly.type
_entity_poly.pdbx_seq_one_letter_code
_entity_poly.pdbx_strand_id
1 'polypeptide(L)'
;MGLYKSGVMSQVTLREFDSLCLPPIEPLEPQQIKQLRESFNVSQSVFAAILNISLSTVQKWEIGQKRPTGAALKLLHLVRQKGLDSLIY
;
A
#
# COMPACT_ATOMS: atom_id res chain seq x y z
N MET A 1 12.07 -29.99 -32.03
CA MET A 1 11.92 -28.59 -32.50
C MET A 1 11.27 -27.80 -31.38
N GLY A 2 12.11 -27.20 -30.53
CA GLY A 2 11.66 -26.38 -29.40
C GLY A 2 11.67 -24.91 -29.79
N LEU A 3 10.59 -24.19 -29.49
CA LEU A 3 10.53 -22.73 -29.54
C LEU A 3 9.82 -22.21 -28.29
N TYR A 4 10.45 -22.42 -27.13
CA TYR A 4 10.30 -21.51 -26.01
C TYR A 4 11.40 -20.45 -26.17
N LYS A 5 11.04 -19.23 -26.60
CA LYS A 5 11.75 -17.94 -26.36
C LYS A 5 11.31 -16.86 -27.35
N SER A 6 10.57 -15.87 -26.87
CA SER A 6 11.05 -14.48 -26.87
C SER A 6 10.23 -13.66 -25.88
N GLY A 7 10.78 -13.46 -24.69
CA GLY A 7 10.21 -12.64 -23.63
C GLY A 7 10.38 -11.15 -23.94
N VAL A 8 9.73 -10.65 -24.98
CA VAL A 8 9.61 -9.21 -25.23
C VAL A 8 8.38 -8.72 -24.48
N MET A 9 8.51 -8.50 -23.16
CA MET A 9 7.55 -7.62 -22.49
C MET A 9 7.95 -6.20 -22.87
N SER A 10 7.16 -5.55 -23.72
CA SER A 10 7.34 -4.13 -24.03
C SER A 10 7.26 -3.32 -22.74
N GLN A 11 8.13 -2.31 -22.59
CA GLN A 11 8.06 -1.40 -21.46
C GLN A 11 6.71 -0.66 -21.48
N VAL A 12 5.96 -0.72 -20.39
CA VAL A 12 4.77 0.12 -20.21
C VAL A 12 5.24 1.54 -19.91
N THR A 13 4.81 2.50 -20.73
CA THR A 13 5.09 3.93 -20.56
C THR A 13 4.07 4.59 -19.64
N LEU A 14 4.41 5.75 -19.06
CA LEU A 14 3.44 6.54 -18.28
C LEU A 14 2.22 6.95 -19.12
N ARG A 15 2.40 7.17 -20.42
CA ARG A 15 1.28 7.48 -21.34
C ARG A 15 0.29 6.31 -21.44
N GLU A 16 0.79 5.08 -21.54
CA GLU A 16 -0.05 3.88 -21.55
C GLU A 16 -0.64 3.58 -20.17
N PHE A 17 0.04 3.96 -19.09
CA PHE A 17 -0.50 3.85 -17.75
C PHE A 17 -1.64 4.86 -17.50
N ASP A 18 -1.48 6.11 -17.94
CA ASP A 18 -2.49 7.16 -17.78
C ASP A 18 -3.77 6.86 -18.57
N SER A 19 -3.66 6.18 -19.73
CA SER A 19 -4.82 5.77 -20.52
C SER A 19 -5.68 4.69 -19.86
N LEU A 20 -5.17 4.03 -18.79
CA LEU A 20 -5.95 3.08 -18.00
C LEU A 20 -7.03 3.78 -17.16
N CYS A 21 -7.03 5.12 -17.05
CA CYS A 21 -8.01 5.90 -16.30
C CYS A 21 -8.26 5.35 -14.88
N LEU A 22 -7.17 4.99 -14.18
CA LEU A 22 -7.27 4.36 -12.86
C LEU A 22 -7.90 5.34 -11.86
N PRO A 23 -8.84 4.88 -11.02
CA PRO A 23 -9.45 5.75 -10.03
C PRO A 23 -8.39 6.26 -9.04
N PRO A 24 -8.51 7.51 -8.59
CA PRO A 24 -7.61 8.04 -7.57
C PRO A 24 -7.74 7.23 -6.28
N ILE A 25 -6.62 7.09 -5.57
CA ILE A 25 -6.62 6.42 -4.28
C ILE A 25 -7.13 7.43 -3.25
N GLU A 26 -8.31 7.16 -2.70
CA GLU A 26 -8.94 8.01 -1.70
C GLU A 26 -8.05 8.16 -0.44
N PRO A 27 -7.87 9.38 0.10
CA PRO A 27 -7.16 9.58 1.36
C PRO A 27 -7.80 8.78 2.50
N LEU A 28 -6.96 8.30 3.42
CA LEU A 28 -7.44 7.65 4.64
C LEU A 28 -7.40 8.62 5.81
N GLU A 29 -8.52 8.71 6.51
CA GLU A 29 -8.64 9.47 7.76
C GLU A 29 -7.91 8.77 8.91
N PRO A 30 -7.43 9.49 9.92
CA PRO A 30 -6.65 8.93 11.04
C PRO A 30 -7.34 7.74 11.71
N GLN A 31 -8.65 7.87 11.94
CA GLN A 31 -9.46 6.83 12.55
C GLN A 31 -9.57 5.57 11.68
N GLN A 32 -9.58 5.72 10.35
CA GLN A 32 -9.62 4.58 9.42
C GLN A 32 -8.30 3.80 9.46
N ILE A 33 -7.17 4.50 9.58
CA ILE A 33 -5.85 3.87 9.69
C ILE A 33 -5.75 3.08 11.00
N LYS A 34 -6.21 3.67 12.10
CA LYS A 34 -6.27 3.01 13.41
C LYS A 34 -7.18 1.77 13.36
N GLN A 35 -8.38 1.89 12.80
CA GLN A 35 -9.32 0.78 12.64
C GLN A 35 -8.75 -0.34 11.77
N LEU A 36 -8.07 0.01 10.68
CA LEU A 36 -7.42 -0.97 9.81
C LEU A 36 -6.36 -1.77 10.57
N ARG A 37 -5.53 -1.11 11.39
CA ARG A 37 -4.56 -1.81 12.23
C ARG A 37 -5.26 -2.72 13.25
N GLU A 38 -6.27 -2.20 13.93
CA GLU A 38 -7.00 -2.90 14.99
C GLU A 38 -7.80 -4.08 14.44
N SER A 39 -8.28 -4.02 13.19
CA SER A 39 -8.96 -5.16 12.55
C SER A 39 -8.07 -6.38 12.35
N PHE A 40 -6.75 -6.19 12.33
CA PHE A 40 -5.77 -7.29 12.30
C PHE A 40 -5.20 -7.64 13.68
N ASN A 41 -5.69 -6.99 14.75
CA ASN A 41 -5.25 -7.23 16.13
C ASN A 41 -3.73 -7.10 16.34
N VAL A 42 -3.09 -6.14 15.66
CA VAL A 42 -1.65 -5.87 15.79
C VAL A 42 -1.37 -4.54 16.50
N SER A 43 -0.24 -4.47 17.19
CA SER A 43 0.24 -3.24 17.81
C SER A 43 0.74 -2.24 16.76
N GLN A 44 0.87 -0.96 17.12
CA GLN A 44 1.43 0.06 16.23
C GLN A 44 2.86 -0.28 15.77
N SER A 45 3.67 -0.89 16.64
CA SER A 45 5.05 -1.29 16.32
C SER A 45 5.10 -2.45 15.32
N VAL A 46 4.24 -3.47 15.50
CA VAL A 46 4.12 -4.58 14.55
C VAL A 46 3.60 -4.08 13.20
N PHE A 47 2.58 -3.23 13.19
CA PHE A 47 2.06 -2.63 11.96
C PHE A 47 3.10 -1.79 11.22
N ALA A 48 3.89 -0.99 11.95
CA ALA A 48 5.00 -0.23 11.38
C ALA A 48 6.08 -1.13 10.76
N ALA A 49 6.41 -2.23 11.43
CA ALA A 49 7.37 -3.21 10.91
C ALA A 49 6.87 -3.89 9.62
N ILE A 50 5.60 -4.32 9.59
CA ILE A 50 4.99 -4.93 8.39
C ILE A 50 4.96 -3.94 7.22
N LEU A 51 4.62 -2.68 7.47
CA LEU A 51 4.60 -1.62 6.45
C LEU A 51 6.00 -1.11 6.06
N ASN A 52 7.06 -1.59 6.72
CA ASN A 52 8.43 -1.12 6.59
C ASN A 52 8.58 0.41 6.73
N ILE A 53 7.97 0.97 7.77
CA ILE A 53 8.04 2.40 8.11
C ILE A 53 8.33 2.60 9.60
N SER A 54 8.68 3.83 9.99
CA SER A 54 8.91 4.14 11.40
C SER A 54 7.61 4.09 12.23
N LEU A 55 7.71 3.62 13.48
CA LEU A 55 6.61 3.69 14.46
C LEU A 55 6.06 5.11 14.61
N SER A 56 6.95 6.12 14.63
CA SER A 56 6.54 7.53 14.73
C SER A 56 5.67 7.96 13.56
N THR A 57 5.88 7.41 12.37
CA THR A 57 5.04 7.67 11.20
C THR A 57 3.63 7.13 11.40
N VAL A 58 3.48 5.87 11.84
CA VAL A 58 2.18 5.25 12.14
C VAL A 58 1.44 6.04 13.21
N GLN A 59 2.12 6.41 14.29
CA GLN A 59 1.52 7.22 15.36
C GLN A 59 1.00 8.56 14.84
N LYS A 60 1.81 9.28 14.05
CA LYS A 60 1.42 10.57 13.45
C LYS A 60 0.24 10.44 12.50
N TRP A 61 0.11 9.31 11.80
CA TRP A 61 -1.05 9.02 10.97
C TRP A 61 -2.31 8.79 11.79
N GLU A 62 -2.25 7.93 12.82
CA GLU A 62 -3.41 7.58 13.65
C GLU A 62 -3.94 8.76 14.48
N ILE A 63 -3.10 9.75 14.81
CA ILE A 63 -3.52 10.98 15.52
C ILE A 63 -3.79 12.17 14.57
N GLY A 64 -3.61 12.00 13.26
CA GLY A 64 -3.87 13.04 12.26
C GLY A 64 -2.85 14.17 12.15
N GLN A 65 -1.67 14.03 12.78
CA GLN A 65 -0.58 14.99 12.62
C GLN A 65 0.07 14.92 11.23
N LYS A 66 0.03 13.75 10.59
CA LYS A 66 0.47 13.56 9.19
C LYS A 66 -0.55 12.72 8.45
N ARG A 67 -0.58 12.82 7.14
CA ARG A 67 -1.37 11.96 6.26
C ARG A 67 -0.46 11.09 5.40
N PRO A 68 -0.80 9.81 5.17
CA PRO A 68 -0.09 8.99 4.21
C PRO A 68 -0.33 9.53 2.79
N THR A 69 0.71 9.56 1.97
CA THR A 69 0.65 10.02 0.58
C THR A 69 1.41 9.06 -0.34
N GLY A 70 1.14 9.12 -1.64
CA GLY A 70 1.84 8.33 -2.66
C GLY A 70 1.84 6.83 -2.35
N ALA A 71 3.04 6.24 -2.29
CA ALA A 71 3.22 4.81 -2.06
C ALA A 71 2.66 4.34 -0.70
N ALA A 72 2.80 5.14 0.35
CA ALA A 72 2.29 4.79 1.67
C ALA A 72 0.77 4.67 1.69
N LEU A 73 0.06 5.59 1.03
CA LEU A 73 -1.39 5.52 0.90
C LEU A 73 -1.81 4.29 0.09
N LYS A 74 -1.09 4.00 -1.00
CA LYS A 74 -1.32 2.81 -1.82
C LYS A 74 -1.11 1.50 -1.04
N LEU A 75 -0.09 1.44 -0.17
CA LEU A 75 0.16 0.28 0.70
C LEU A 75 -0.97 0.07 1.71
N LEU A 76 -1.46 1.13 2.35
CA LEU A 76 -2.60 1.02 3.29
C LEU A 76 -3.86 0.51 2.58
N HIS A 77 -4.12 0.95 1.35
CA HIS A 77 -5.22 0.41 0.54
C HIS A 77 -5.00 -1.04 0.12
N LEU A 78 -3.76 -1.42 -0.20
CA LEU A 78 -3.43 -2.82 -0.49
C LEU A 78 -3.71 -3.71 0.72
N VAL A 79 -3.27 -3.30 1.91
CA VAL A 79 -3.55 -4.01 3.17
C VAL A 79 -5.05 -4.07 3.45
N ARG A 80 -5.79 -2.97 3.22
CA ARG A 80 -7.25 -2.93 3.37
C ARG A 80 -7.97 -3.91 2.44
N GLN A 81 -7.46 -4.13 1.23
CA GLN A 81 -8.09 -4.99 0.23
C GLN A 81 -7.65 -6.46 0.33
N LYS A 82 -6.38 -6.71 0.66
CA LYS A 82 -5.75 -8.04 0.56
C LYS A 82 -5.28 -8.61 1.90
N GLY A 83 -5.36 -7.85 2.99
CA GLY A 83 -4.83 -8.25 4.29
C GLY A 83 -3.33 -7.99 4.46
N LEU A 84 -2.83 -8.22 5.67
CA LEU A 84 -1.41 -8.04 6.02
C LEU A 84 -0.50 -9.06 5.35
N ASP A 85 -1.01 -10.25 5.03
CA ASP A 85 -0.25 -11.33 4.37
C ASP A 85 0.28 -10.92 3.00
N SER A 86 -0.32 -9.89 2.37
CA SER A 86 0.18 -9.32 1.12
C SER A 86 1.53 -8.63 1.23
N LEU A 87 2.00 -8.35 2.46
CA LEU A 87 3.26 -7.69 2.77
C LEU A 87 4.24 -8.56 3.56
N ILE A 88 3.80 -9.73 4.02
CA ILE A 88 4.63 -10.69 4.77
C ILE A 88 5.02 -11.79 3.77
N TYR A 89 6.32 -11.86 3.45
CA TYR A 89 6.89 -12.82 2.49
C TYR A 89 7.99 -13.66 3.15
#